data_AF-A0AAN7C328-F1
#
_entry.id   AF-A0AAN7C328-F1
#
_cell.length_a   1.000
_cell.length_b   1.000
_cell.length_c   1.000
_cell.angle_alpha   90.00
_cell.angle_beta   90.00
_cell.angle_gamma   90.00
#
_symmetry.space_group_name_H-M   'P 1'
#
loop_
_entity.id
_entity.type
_entity.pdbx_description
1 polymer ?
#
loop_
_entity_poly.entity_id
_entity_poly.type
_entity_poly.pdbx_seq_one_letter_code
_entity_poly.pdbx_strand_id
1 'polypeptide(L)'
;MSASRPSPKSEPLEVDGDAPLPPPASVASAIPPFQLHGERNCGDHRHDTTDPKFRRRYFVRQGKSESTAWLLACTNCHARVNLNNLHDLPCGDLICRDCLVVAAISVKLEIEKRPSIIWNTRATMTDIEILLAKVIVPHERKRLVQRHSELQKTVLRLAGLTCCGVDMELERFLPCLSPTLSRDLWLAIRWVHDEQGEQRACAWPDCGAYLPVCCRYEMPGVEGYARRWYCVVCQGNSMDCARKLRVEQKKFPFFPKGQPALTPSR
;
A
#
# COMPACT_ATOMS: atom_id res chain seq x y z
N MET A 1 -26.04 27.98 -61.32
CA MET A 1 -25.25 28.48 -60.17
C MET A 1 -25.65 27.68 -58.94
N SER A 2 -24.88 26.64 -58.61
CA SER A 2 -25.11 25.81 -57.41
C SER A 2 -23.83 25.86 -56.59
N ALA A 3 -23.85 26.62 -55.49
CA ALA A 3 -22.75 26.73 -54.57
C ALA A 3 -22.81 25.55 -53.58
N SER A 4 -21.83 24.66 -53.66
CA SER A 4 -21.62 23.57 -52.71
C SER A 4 -21.12 24.13 -51.37
N ARG A 5 -21.82 23.83 -50.28
CA ARG A 5 -21.34 24.09 -48.91
C ARG A 5 -20.15 23.18 -48.59
N PRO A 6 -19.06 23.68 -47.99
CA PRO A 6 -18.03 22.82 -47.45
C PRO A 6 -18.47 22.26 -46.08
N SER A 7 -18.35 20.94 -45.91
CA SER A 7 -18.50 20.26 -44.62
C SER A 7 -17.43 20.72 -43.64
N PRO A 8 -17.74 20.86 -42.33
CA PRO A 8 -16.74 21.17 -41.33
C PRO A 8 -15.82 19.97 -41.16
N LYS A 9 -14.53 20.15 -41.46
CA LYS A 9 -13.49 19.21 -41.05
C LYS A 9 -13.44 19.24 -39.53
N SER A 10 -13.82 18.15 -38.88
CA SER A 10 -13.52 17.89 -37.49
C SER A 10 -12.00 17.89 -37.34
N GLU A 11 -11.44 18.97 -36.82
CA GLU A 11 -10.06 18.98 -36.36
C GLU A 11 -9.93 17.90 -35.26
N PRO A 12 -8.94 17.01 -35.34
CA PRO A 12 -8.63 16.15 -34.21
C PRO A 12 -8.24 17.07 -33.06
N LEU A 13 -8.99 16.98 -31.96
CA LEU A 13 -8.56 17.54 -30.67
C LEU A 13 -7.12 17.08 -30.45
N GLU A 14 -6.18 18.02 -30.53
CA GLU A 14 -4.82 17.81 -30.06
C GLU A 14 -4.94 17.50 -28.57
N VAL A 15 -5.01 16.20 -28.27
CA VAL A 15 -4.82 15.70 -26.92
C VAL A 15 -3.39 16.08 -26.59
N ASP A 16 -3.24 17.08 -25.73
CA ASP A 16 -1.97 17.49 -25.13
C ASP A 16 -1.26 16.22 -24.66
N GLY A 17 -0.28 15.75 -25.45
CA GLY A 17 0.25 14.39 -25.40
C GLY A 17 0.95 14.06 -24.09
N ASP A 18 1.21 15.10 -23.30
CA ASP A 18 1.96 15.08 -22.05
C ASP A 18 1.08 15.28 -20.81
N ALA A 19 -0.22 15.55 -20.96
CA ALA A 19 -1.12 15.61 -19.82
C ALA A 19 -1.25 14.21 -19.19
N PRO A 20 -1.10 14.06 -17.86
CA PRO A 20 -1.22 12.76 -17.21
C PRO A 20 -2.65 12.23 -17.38
N LEU A 21 -2.81 11.27 -18.29
CA LEU A 21 -4.08 10.58 -18.50
C LEU A 21 -4.52 9.92 -17.18
N PRO A 22 -5.82 9.95 -16.84
CA PRO A 22 -6.33 9.17 -15.72
C PRO A 22 -5.99 7.69 -15.93
N PRO A 23 -5.73 6.94 -14.84
CA PRO A 23 -5.46 5.52 -14.97
C PRO A 23 -6.68 4.80 -15.56
N PRO A 24 -6.47 3.70 -16.30
CA PRO A 24 -7.58 2.84 -16.71
C PRO A 24 -8.43 2.40 -15.50
N ALA A 25 -9.72 2.15 -15.73
CA ALA A 25 -10.66 1.81 -14.66
C ALA A 25 -10.21 0.61 -13.79
N SER A 26 -9.53 -0.37 -14.39
CA SER A 26 -8.96 -1.53 -13.69
C SER A 26 -7.82 -1.18 -12.73
N VAL A 27 -7.03 -0.14 -13.04
CA VAL A 27 -6.00 0.37 -12.14
C VAL A 27 -6.62 1.29 -11.10
N ALA A 28 -7.57 2.15 -11.51
CA ALA A 28 -8.26 3.06 -10.61
C ALA A 28 -8.98 2.31 -9.48
N SER A 29 -9.60 1.16 -9.77
CA SER A 29 -10.30 0.34 -8.76
C SER A 29 -9.36 -0.35 -7.76
N ALA A 30 -8.09 -0.54 -8.11
CA ALA A 30 -7.08 -1.14 -7.23
C ALA A 30 -6.43 -0.11 -6.28
N ILE A 31 -6.64 1.19 -6.53
CA ILE A 31 -6.09 2.28 -5.72
C ILE A 31 -7.15 2.73 -4.70
N PRO A 32 -6.87 2.69 -3.39
CA PRO A 32 -7.81 3.20 -2.40
C PRO A 32 -8.12 4.69 -2.64
N PRO A 33 -9.37 5.14 -2.39
CA PRO A 33 -9.78 6.52 -2.61
C PRO A 33 -9.26 7.44 -1.48
N PHE A 34 -7.93 7.65 -1.43
CA PHE A 34 -7.24 8.34 -0.33
C PHE A 34 -7.83 9.70 0.02
N GLN A 35 -8.35 10.44 -0.97
CA GLN A 35 -8.99 11.74 -0.79
C GLN A 35 -10.24 11.69 0.11
N LEU A 36 -10.86 10.52 0.26
CA LEU A 36 -12.01 10.34 1.14
C LEU A 36 -11.60 9.97 2.57
N HIS A 37 -10.35 9.55 2.78
CA HIS A 37 -9.84 9.08 4.06
C HIS A 37 -9.62 10.23 5.06
N GLY A 38 -9.78 9.94 6.35
CA GLY A 38 -9.58 10.92 7.41
C GLY A 38 -10.24 10.54 8.72
N GLU A 39 -10.12 11.45 9.69
CA GLU A 39 -10.63 11.26 11.06
C GLU A 39 -12.13 10.99 11.13
N ARG A 40 -12.90 11.62 10.25
CA ARG A 40 -14.37 11.47 10.19
C ARG A 40 -14.83 10.05 9.86
N ASN A 41 -13.97 9.22 9.29
CA ASN A 41 -14.27 7.81 9.00
C ASN A 41 -13.84 6.89 10.16
N CYS A 42 -13.31 7.45 11.24
CA CYS A 42 -13.02 6.71 12.45
C CYS A 42 -14.35 6.30 13.13
N GLY A 43 -14.59 5.00 13.27
CA GLY A 43 -15.76 4.45 13.96
C GLY A 43 -16.76 3.69 13.10
N ASP A 44 -16.58 3.69 11.77
CA ASP A 44 -17.42 2.92 10.85
C ASP A 44 -16.95 1.46 10.70
N HIS A 45 -15.68 1.17 11.01
CA HIS A 45 -15.15 -0.16 11.29
C HIS A 45 -15.59 -0.61 12.68
N ARG A 46 -16.90 -0.85 12.81
CA ARG A 46 -17.51 -1.25 14.08
C ARG A 46 -16.93 -2.56 14.57
N HIS A 47 -16.54 -2.57 15.84
CA HIS A 47 -16.32 -3.78 16.61
C HIS A 47 -17.57 -4.66 16.53
N ASP A 48 -17.42 -5.95 16.28
CA ASP A 48 -18.50 -6.89 16.53
C ASP A 48 -18.72 -7.02 18.04
N THR A 49 -19.48 -6.08 18.58
CA THR A 49 -19.89 -6.06 19.98
C THR A 49 -20.86 -7.21 20.34
N THR A 50 -21.24 -8.03 19.36
CA THR A 50 -21.99 -9.27 19.58
C THR A 50 -21.08 -10.46 19.85
N ASP A 51 -19.77 -10.38 19.55
CA ASP A 51 -18.82 -11.43 19.90
C ASP A 51 -18.79 -11.64 21.44
N PRO A 52 -19.18 -12.83 21.94
CA PRO A 52 -19.16 -13.14 23.36
C PRO A 52 -17.78 -12.98 24.00
N LYS A 53 -16.68 -13.17 23.25
CA LYS A 53 -15.31 -12.99 23.75
C LYS A 53 -15.00 -11.52 23.98
N PHE A 54 -15.41 -10.65 23.05
CA PHE A 54 -15.27 -9.21 23.18
C PHE A 54 -16.11 -8.68 24.35
N ARG A 55 -17.37 -9.11 24.44
CA ARG A 55 -18.25 -8.82 25.60
C ARG A 55 -17.64 -9.26 26.92
N ARG A 56 -17.15 -10.49 27.01
CA ARG A 56 -16.56 -11.02 28.23
C ARG A 56 -15.31 -10.24 28.67
N ARG A 57 -14.45 -9.84 27.73
CA ARG A 57 -13.20 -9.11 28.03
C ARG A 57 -13.44 -7.67 28.45
N TYR A 58 -14.35 -6.97 27.78
CA TYR A 58 -14.45 -5.50 27.92
C TYR A 58 -15.75 -5.01 28.57
N PHE A 59 -16.82 -5.82 28.60
CA PHE A 59 -18.15 -5.39 29.05
C PHE A 59 -18.59 -5.95 30.41
N VAL A 60 -17.94 -6.99 30.94
CA VAL A 60 -18.34 -7.63 32.23
C VAL A 60 -18.15 -6.69 33.45
N ARG A 61 -17.43 -5.58 33.30
CA ARG A 61 -17.11 -4.65 34.42
C ARG A 61 -17.88 -3.33 34.44
N GLN A 62 -18.65 -3.00 33.42
CA GLN A 62 -19.38 -1.73 33.36
C GLN A 62 -20.87 -2.00 33.50
N GLY A 63 -21.42 -1.62 34.66
CA GLY A 63 -22.84 -1.75 34.96
C GLY A 63 -23.71 -1.08 33.90
N LYS A 64 -24.93 -1.60 33.73
CA LYS A 64 -25.95 -1.15 32.79
C LYS A 64 -26.15 0.37 32.86
N SER A 65 -25.53 1.10 31.95
CA SER A 65 -25.81 2.52 31.68
C SER A 65 -25.78 2.71 30.18
N GLU A 66 -26.96 2.70 29.56
CA GLU A 66 -27.18 2.73 28.11
C GLU A 66 -26.87 4.09 27.46
N SER A 67 -26.37 5.09 28.21
CA SER A 67 -26.13 6.45 27.71
C SER A 67 -24.67 6.90 27.72
N THR A 68 -23.76 6.11 28.27
CA THR A 68 -22.33 6.47 28.34
C THR A 68 -21.60 5.95 27.12
N ALA A 69 -21.05 6.86 26.31
CA ALA A 69 -20.08 6.48 25.27
C ALA A 69 -19.00 5.59 25.92
N TRP A 70 -18.92 4.34 25.50
CA TRP A 70 -18.07 3.34 26.14
C TRP A 70 -16.61 3.76 26.03
N LEU A 71 -16.04 4.24 27.13
CA LEU A 71 -14.63 4.60 27.21
C LEU A 71 -13.81 3.37 27.54
N LEU A 72 -12.96 2.97 26.60
CA LEU A 72 -12.01 1.87 26.77
C LEU A 72 -10.58 2.42 26.66
N ALA A 73 -9.65 1.78 27.36
CA ALA A 73 -8.25 2.18 27.34
C ALA A 73 -7.57 1.64 26.08
N CYS A 74 -6.80 2.48 25.41
CA CYS A 74 -5.85 2.04 24.40
C CYS A 74 -4.77 1.16 25.05
N THR A 75 -4.44 0.02 24.44
CA THR A 75 -3.37 -0.86 24.91
C THR A 75 -2.01 -0.14 24.94
N ASN A 76 -1.71 0.69 23.94
CA ASN A 76 -0.39 1.31 23.78
C ASN A 76 -0.18 2.53 24.69
N CYS A 77 -1.08 3.52 24.63
CA CYS A 77 -0.90 4.77 25.37
C CYS A 77 -1.76 4.88 26.64
N HIS A 78 -2.59 3.89 26.93
CA HIS A 78 -3.52 3.85 28.07
C HIS A 78 -4.54 5.00 28.13
N ALA A 79 -4.58 5.88 27.13
CA ALA A 79 -5.61 6.90 27.02
C ALA A 79 -6.99 6.24 26.92
N ARG A 80 -7.95 6.78 27.66
CA ARG A 80 -9.36 6.36 27.59
C ARG A 80 -10.04 7.10 26.46
N VAL A 81 -10.48 6.37 25.46
CA VAL A 81 -11.15 6.89 24.27
C VAL A 81 -12.45 6.15 24.04
N ASN A 82 -13.36 6.78 23.30
CA ASN A 82 -14.60 6.12 22.89
C ASN A 82 -14.28 4.85 22.10
N LEU A 83 -15.09 3.81 22.27
CA LEU A 83 -14.98 2.54 21.53
C LEU A 83 -14.91 2.77 20.01
N ASN A 84 -15.68 3.72 19.48
CA ASN A 84 -15.68 4.07 18.06
C ASN A 84 -14.35 4.68 17.59
N ASN A 85 -13.47 5.10 18.51
CA ASN A 85 -12.15 5.63 18.21
C ASN A 85 -11.02 4.61 18.46
N LEU A 86 -11.38 3.36 18.75
CA LEU A 86 -10.45 2.24 18.91
C LEU A 86 -10.46 1.31 17.71
N HIS A 87 -9.28 0.77 17.42
CA HIS A 87 -9.01 -0.16 16.33
C HIS A 87 -8.54 -1.49 16.92
N ASP A 88 -9.21 -2.57 16.54
CA ASP A 88 -8.92 -3.93 16.98
C ASP A 88 -7.82 -4.57 16.13
N LEU A 89 -6.67 -4.82 16.74
CA LEU A 89 -5.62 -5.58 16.09
C LEU A 89 -5.94 -7.07 16.15
N PRO A 90 -5.53 -7.89 15.16
CA PRO A 90 -5.78 -9.33 15.17
C PRO A 90 -5.23 -10.09 16.39
N CYS A 91 -4.21 -9.54 17.07
CA CYS A 91 -3.70 -10.08 18.34
C CYS A 91 -4.63 -9.84 19.54
N GLY A 92 -5.67 -9.02 19.40
CA GLY A 92 -6.63 -8.65 20.44
C GLY A 92 -6.35 -7.31 21.13
N ASP A 93 -5.29 -6.61 20.76
CA ASP A 93 -4.99 -5.27 21.29
C ASP A 93 -5.92 -4.21 20.69
N LEU A 94 -6.21 -3.17 21.48
CA LEU A 94 -7.03 -2.04 21.06
C LEU A 94 -6.17 -0.78 20.99
N ILE A 95 -6.03 -0.19 19.80
CA ILE A 95 -5.24 1.05 19.64
C ILE A 95 -6.13 2.24 19.30
N CYS A 96 -5.89 3.39 19.95
CA CYS A 96 -6.56 4.63 19.57
C CYS A 96 -6.03 5.12 18.23
N ARG A 97 -6.74 6.07 17.62
CA ARG A 97 -6.33 6.70 16.36
C ARG A 97 -4.91 7.27 16.40
N ASP A 98 -4.52 7.93 17.49
CA ASP A 98 -3.17 8.50 17.59
C ASP A 98 -2.09 7.41 17.56
N CYS A 99 -2.32 6.29 18.26
CA CYS A 99 -1.44 5.13 18.20
C CYS A 99 -1.44 4.45 16.83
N LEU A 100 -2.58 4.44 16.11
CA LEU A 100 -2.65 3.98 14.73
C LEU A 100 -1.81 4.87 13.79
N VAL A 101 -1.88 6.19 13.95
CA VAL A 101 -1.04 7.15 13.21
C VAL A 101 0.45 6.88 13.47
N VAL A 102 0.83 6.69 14.73
CA VAL A 102 2.21 6.34 15.12
C VAL A 102 2.63 5.00 14.51
N ALA A 103 1.77 3.98 14.52
CA ALA A 103 2.05 2.69 13.90
C ALA A 103 2.26 2.82 12.38
N ALA A 104 1.39 3.56 11.69
CA ALA A 104 1.50 3.82 10.26
C ALA A 104 2.82 4.52 9.87
N ILE A 105 3.23 5.53 10.65
CA ILE A 105 4.51 6.22 10.46
C ILE A 105 5.69 5.27 10.75
N SER A 106 5.57 4.44 11.78
CA SER A 106 6.62 3.51 12.20
C SER A 106 6.94 2.46 11.13
N VAL A 107 5.95 2.01 10.36
CA VAL A 107 6.16 1.06 9.24
C VAL A 107 7.19 1.62 8.25
N LYS A 108 6.96 2.85 7.80
CA LYS A 108 7.87 3.56 6.91
C LYS A 108 9.28 3.65 7.51
N LEU A 109 9.39 4.08 8.76
CA LEU A 109 10.68 4.26 9.43
C LEU A 109 11.45 2.94 9.60
N GLU A 110 10.77 1.84 9.92
CA GLU A 110 11.42 0.53 10.07
C GLU A 110 11.88 -0.04 8.73
N ILE A 111 11.12 0.17 7.63
CA ILE A 111 11.58 -0.15 6.28
C ILE A 111 12.84 0.63 5.92
N GLU A 112 12.87 1.95 6.19
CA GLU A 112 14.04 2.81 5.93
C GLU A 112 15.26 2.46 6.79
N LYS A 113 15.02 1.97 8.01
CA LYS A 113 16.08 1.56 8.94
C LYS A 113 16.74 0.24 8.54
N ARG A 114 16.01 -0.67 7.89
CA ARG A 114 16.45 -2.04 7.61
C ARG A 114 16.28 -2.49 6.14
N PRO A 115 16.53 -1.64 5.13
CA PRO A 115 16.17 -1.96 3.74
C PRO A 115 16.96 -3.15 3.21
N SER A 116 18.26 -3.27 3.53
CA SER A 116 19.12 -4.38 3.11
C SER A 116 18.69 -5.72 3.70
N ILE A 117 18.30 -5.77 4.98
CA ILE A 117 17.86 -6.99 5.63
C ILE A 117 16.52 -7.45 5.05
N ILE A 118 15.59 -6.52 4.85
CA ILE A 118 14.30 -6.82 4.21
C ILE A 118 14.54 -7.34 2.79
N TRP A 119 15.38 -6.69 1.98
CA TRP A 119 15.69 -7.15 0.64
C TRP A 119 16.33 -8.54 0.61
N ASN A 120 17.31 -8.82 1.46
CA ASN A 120 17.97 -10.13 1.49
C ASN A 120 16.99 -11.24 1.91
N THR A 121 16.10 -10.94 2.85
CA THR A 121 15.05 -11.86 3.31
C THR A 121 14.09 -12.16 2.15
N ARG A 122 13.68 -11.13 1.40
CA ARG A 122 12.80 -11.26 0.23
C ARG A 122 13.47 -11.99 -0.94
N ALA A 123 14.75 -11.73 -1.20
CA ALA A 123 15.52 -12.47 -2.21
C ALA A 123 15.55 -13.98 -1.87
N THR A 124 15.76 -14.32 -0.60
CA THR A 124 15.70 -15.71 -0.13
C THR A 124 14.30 -16.32 -0.32
N MET A 125 13.23 -15.54 -0.13
CA MET A 125 11.86 -16.00 -0.41
C MET A 125 11.67 -16.32 -1.88
N THR A 126 12.14 -15.44 -2.78
CA THR A 126 12.09 -15.66 -4.24
C THR A 126 12.89 -16.90 -4.65
N ASP A 127 14.06 -17.13 -4.07
CA ASP A 127 14.84 -18.36 -4.33
C ASP A 127 14.05 -19.61 -3.92
N ILE A 128 13.33 -19.56 -2.79
CA ILE A 128 12.48 -20.67 -2.34
C ILE A 128 11.28 -20.87 -3.28
N GLU A 129 10.65 -19.80 -3.78
CA GLU A 129 9.54 -19.87 -4.74
C GLU A 129 9.98 -20.53 -6.06
N ILE A 130 11.16 -20.15 -6.57
CA ILE A 130 11.77 -20.76 -7.76
C ILE A 130 12.04 -22.25 -7.55
N LEU A 131 12.50 -22.65 -6.36
CA LEU A 131 12.66 -24.05 -6.02
C LEU A 131 11.31 -24.76 -5.97
N LEU A 132 10.32 -24.22 -5.26
CA LEU A 132 8.97 -24.79 -5.12
C LEU A 132 8.25 -25.00 -6.46
N ALA A 133 8.57 -24.21 -7.49
CA ALA A 133 8.05 -24.37 -8.84
C ALA A 133 8.63 -25.60 -9.60
N LYS A 134 9.72 -26.19 -9.10
CA LYS A 134 10.34 -27.40 -9.68
C LYS A 134 9.69 -28.66 -9.10
N VAL A 135 9.90 -29.79 -9.78
CA VAL A 135 9.48 -31.11 -9.27
C VAL A 135 10.34 -31.45 -8.05
N ILE A 136 9.75 -31.35 -6.85
CA ILE A 136 10.41 -31.55 -5.55
C ILE A 136 9.69 -32.65 -4.77
N VAL A 137 10.44 -33.44 -4.01
CA VAL A 137 9.92 -34.51 -3.14
C VAL A 137 9.01 -33.91 -2.04
N PRO A 138 7.88 -34.55 -1.66
CA PRO A 138 6.91 -33.95 -0.74
C PRO A 138 7.46 -33.44 0.60
N HIS A 139 8.45 -34.13 1.18
CA HIS A 139 9.07 -33.72 2.45
C HIS A 139 9.85 -32.40 2.31
N GLU A 140 10.63 -32.26 1.24
CA GLU A 140 11.38 -31.04 0.95
C GLU A 140 10.44 -29.88 0.66
N ARG A 141 9.35 -30.13 -0.08
CA ARG A 141 8.29 -29.15 -0.33
C ARG A 141 7.72 -28.60 0.98
N LYS A 142 7.38 -29.47 1.94
CA LYS A 142 6.85 -29.06 3.25
C LYS A 142 7.85 -28.17 4.01
N ARG A 143 9.14 -28.55 4.02
CA ARG A 143 10.21 -27.76 4.65
C ARG A 143 10.37 -26.38 4.01
N LEU A 144 10.34 -26.30 2.69
CA LEU A 144 10.46 -25.04 1.94
C LEU A 144 9.26 -24.12 2.18
N VAL A 145 8.04 -24.65 2.17
CA VAL A 145 6.82 -23.88 2.49
C VAL A 145 6.87 -23.32 3.91
N GLN A 146 7.28 -24.13 4.90
CA GLN A 146 7.43 -23.66 6.27
C GLN A 146 8.47 -22.54 6.37
N ARG A 147 9.65 -22.72 5.78
CA ARG A 147 10.70 -21.70 5.77
C ARG A 147 10.26 -20.41 5.07
N HIS A 148 9.52 -20.52 3.96
CA HIS A 148 8.95 -19.36 3.27
C HIS A 148 7.99 -18.59 4.18
N SER A 149 7.09 -19.29 4.89
CA SER A 149 6.17 -18.66 5.85
C SER A 149 6.90 -17.97 7.01
N GLU A 150 7.98 -18.55 7.52
CA GLU A 150 8.83 -17.95 8.57
C GLU A 150 9.55 -16.69 8.07
N LEU A 151 10.03 -16.70 6.82
CA LEU A 151 10.63 -15.52 6.18
C LEU A 151 9.59 -14.42 5.96
N GLN A 152 8.38 -14.76 5.51
CA GLN A 152 7.29 -13.80 5.36
C GLN A 152 6.96 -13.11 6.68
N LYS A 153 6.81 -13.88 7.78
CA LYS A 153 6.63 -13.31 9.13
C LYS A 153 7.80 -12.42 9.55
N THR A 154 9.01 -12.81 9.17
CA THR A 154 10.22 -12.01 9.44
C THR A 154 10.20 -10.68 8.69
N VAL A 155 9.81 -10.66 7.42
CA VAL A 155 9.67 -9.43 6.63
C VAL A 155 8.63 -8.50 7.25
N LEU A 156 7.44 -9.01 7.60
CA LEU A 156 6.39 -8.21 8.25
C LEU A 156 6.88 -7.61 9.56
N ARG A 157 7.58 -8.40 10.39
CA ARG A 157 8.16 -7.92 11.65
C ARG A 157 9.22 -6.85 11.41
N LEU A 158 10.11 -7.05 10.43
CA LEU A 158 11.15 -6.07 10.08
C LEU A 158 10.57 -4.77 9.54
N ALA A 159 9.43 -4.83 8.84
CA ALA A 159 8.71 -3.67 8.33
C ALA A 159 7.81 -3.00 9.38
N GLY A 160 7.78 -3.47 10.63
CA GLY A 160 6.92 -2.90 11.67
C GLY A 160 5.43 -3.16 11.46
N LEU A 161 5.07 -4.22 10.71
CA LEU A 161 3.68 -4.59 10.41
C LEU A 161 3.10 -5.63 11.37
N THR A 162 3.80 -5.97 12.47
CA THR A 162 3.36 -6.98 13.43
C THR A 162 3.14 -6.42 14.83
N CYS A 163 2.10 -6.89 15.52
CA CYS A 163 1.89 -6.73 16.96
C CYS A 163 1.78 -8.10 17.62
N CYS A 164 2.49 -8.32 18.75
CA CYS A 164 2.50 -9.60 19.44
C CYS A 164 2.85 -10.82 18.55
N GLY A 165 3.65 -10.59 17.48
CA GLY A 165 4.03 -11.62 16.51
C GLY A 165 2.97 -11.95 15.44
N VAL A 166 1.85 -11.22 15.43
CA VAL A 166 0.75 -11.35 14.46
C VAL A 166 0.74 -10.14 13.53
N ASP A 167 0.38 -10.32 12.26
CA ASP A 167 0.13 -9.21 11.34
C ASP A 167 -0.93 -8.26 11.93
N MET A 168 -0.64 -6.96 11.94
CA MET A 168 -1.59 -5.95 12.40
C MET A 168 -2.72 -5.70 11.40
N GLU A 169 -2.56 -6.14 10.15
CA GLU A 169 -3.50 -5.92 9.05
C GLU A 169 -3.87 -4.45 8.86
N LEU A 170 -2.89 -3.54 9.02
CA LEU A 170 -3.14 -2.08 9.06
C LEU A 170 -3.84 -1.52 7.81
N GLU A 171 -3.85 -2.26 6.69
CA GLU A 171 -4.59 -1.92 5.48
C GLU A 171 -6.09 -1.67 5.75
N ARG A 172 -6.70 -2.43 6.67
CA ARG A 172 -8.13 -2.25 7.03
C ARG A 172 -8.44 -0.88 7.66
N PHE A 173 -7.43 -0.22 8.21
CA PHE A 173 -7.57 1.06 8.91
C PHE A 173 -7.12 2.26 8.07
N LEU A 174 -6.79 2.05 6.79
CA LEU A 174 -6.45 3.13 5.86
C LEU A 174 -7.48 4.27 5.83
N PRO A 175 -8.82 4.02 5.88
CA PRO A 175 -9.81 5.10 5.86
C PRO A 175 -9.74 6.07 7.05
N CYS A 176 -9.15 5.68 8.17
CA CYS A 176 -9.07 6.45 9.42
C CYS A 176 -7.88 7.43 9.45
N LEU A 177 -6.93 7.23 8.53
CA LEU A 177 -5.70 8.00 8.39
C LEU A 177 -5.94 9.22 7.50
N SER A 178 -5.09 10.23 7.61
CA SER A 178 -5.11 11.33 6.63
C SER A 178 -4.80 10.82 5.22
N PRO A 179 -5.27 11.48 4.15
CA PRO A 179 -5.03 11.04 2.77
C PRO A 179 -3.56 10.72 2.48
N THR A 180 -2.65 11.60 2.92
CA THR A 180 -1.20 11.43 2.75
C THR A 180 -0.68 10.19 3.49
N LEU A 181 -1.01 10.04 4.77
CA LEU A 181 -0.49 8.92 5.58
C LEU A 181 -1.09 7.58 5.15
N SER A 182 -2.36 7.59 4.73
CA SER A 182 -3.02 6.42 4.16
C SER A 182 -2.34 5.96 2.88
N ARG A 183 -2.07 6.87 1.94
CA ARG A 183 -1.32 6.56 0.72
C ARG A 183 0.07 6.01 1.04
N ASP A 184 0.80 6.65 1.93
CA ASP A 184 2.17 6.26 2.27
C ASP A 184 2.21 4.87 2.96
N LEU A 185 1.26 4.58 3.86
CA LEU A 185 1.12 3.26 4.48
C LEU A 185 0.72 2.19 3.46
N TRP A 186 -0.25 2.49 2.60
CA TRP A 186 -0.66 1.57 1.53
C TRP A 186 0.53 1.24 0.63
N LEU A 187 1.29 2.24 0.17
CA LEU A 187 2.51 2.02 -0.60
C LEU A 187 3.51 1.13 0.15
N ALA A 188 3.68 1.32 1.46
CA ALA A 188 4.60 0.53 2.27
C ALA A 188 4.16 -0.95 2.35
N ILE A 189 2.87 -1.18 2.56
CA ILE A 189 2.27 -2.51 2.55
C ILE A 189 2.46 -3.16 1.18
N ARG A 190 2.10 -2.47 0.08
CA ARG A 190 2.32 -2.96 -1.29
C ARG A 190 3.79 -3.26 -1.56
N TRP A 191 4.71 -2.42 -1.10
CA TRP A 191 6.15 -2.67 -1.28
C TRP A 191 6.64 -3.92 -0.53
N VAL A 192 6.07 -4.21 0.64
CA VAL A 192 6.38 -5.43 1.40
C VAL A 192 5.85 -6.68 0.68
N HIS A 193 4.64 -6.61 0.11
CA HIS A 193 3.95 -7.76 -0.48
C HIS A 193 4.23 -8.03 -1.96
N ASP A 194 4.45 -6.99 -2.75
CA ASP A 194 4.68 -7.14 -4.19
C ASP A 194 5.98 -7.94 -4.44
N GLU A 195 6.04 -8.71 -5.52
CA GLU A 195 7.24 -9.50 -5.87
C GLU A 195 8.43 -8.58 -6.20
N GLN A 196 9.63 -8.93 -5.74
CA GLN A 196 10.82 -8.08 -5.89
C GLN A 196 11.13 -7.76 -7.37
N GLY A 197 10.93 -8.72 -8.27
CA GLY A 197 11.16 -8.56 -9.71
C GLY A 197 10.20 -7.59 -10.40
N GLU A 198 9.02 -7.34 -9.81
CA GLU A 198 7.96 -6.49 -10.36
C GLU A 198 7.99 -5.07 -9.79
N GLN A 199 8.83 -4.80 -8.79
CA GLN A 199 8.95 -3.48 -8.20
C GLN A 199 9.60 -2.47 -9.17
N ARG A 200 9.00 -1.29 -9.27
CA ARG A 200 9.45 -0.20 -10.14
C ARG A 200 9.50 1.13 -9.38
N ALA A 201 10.30 2.05 -9.91
CA ALA A 201 10.36 3.44 -9.48
C ALA A 201 9.74 4.35 -10.54
N CYS A 202 9.03 5.39 -10.10
CA CYS A 202 8.46 6.40 -10.99
C CYS A 202 9.57 7.08 -11.79
N ALA A 203 9.45 7.08 -13.12
CA ALA A 203 10.45 7.66 -14.02
C ALA A 203 10.41 9.19 -14.08
N TRP A 204 9.39 9.83 -13.50
CA TRP A 204 9.30 11.29 -13.44
C TRP A 204 10.48 11.88 -12.66
N PRO A 205 11.17 12.92 -13.16
CA PRO A 205 12.50 13.32 -12.68
C PRO A 205 12.54 13.77 -11.21
N ASP A 206 11.43 14.30 -10.73
CA ASP A 206 11.20 14.83 -9.39
C ASP A 206 10.43 13.87 -8.48
N CYS A 207 9.90 12.77 -9.02
CA CYS A 207 9.07 11.83 -8.26
C CYS A 207 9.89 10.66 -7.72
N GLY A 208 10.38 9.76 -8.58
CA GLY A 208 11.12 8.56 -8.16
C GLY A 208 10.35 7.53 -7.33
N ALA A 209 9.12 7.82 -6.93
CA ALA A 209 8.37 7.05 -5.94
C ALA A 209 8.14 5.59 -6.33
N TYR A 210 7.92 4.74 -5.33
CA TYR A 210 7.53 3.34 -5.56
C TYR A 210 6.27 3.24 -6.43
N LEU A 211 6.29 2.34 -7.41
CA LEU A 211 5.15 1.99 -8.26
C LEU A 211 4.68 0.56 -7.94
N PRO A 212 3.51 0.41 -7.29
CA PRO A 212 2.92 -0.90 -7.02
C PRO A 212 2.59 -1.67 -8.29
N VAL A 213 2.65 -3.00 -8.21
CA VAL A 213 2.38 -3.88 -9.36
C VAL A 213 0.94 -3.75 -9.84
N CYS A 214 -0.01 -3.53 -8.92
CA CYS A 214 -1.42 -3.31 -9.25
C CYS A 214 -1.68 -2.00 -10.01
N CYS A 215 -0.71 -1.09 -10.07
CA CYS A 215 -0.81 0.14 -10.86
C CYS A 215 -0.31 -0.01 -12.30
N ARG A 216 0.09 -1.24 -12.69
CA ARG A 216 0.54 -1.57 -14.05
C ARG A 216 -0.63 -1.71 -15.01
N TYR A 217 -0.49 -1.16 -16.21
CA TYR A 217 -1.42 -1.34 -17.32
C TYR A 217 -0.68 -1.32 -18.65
N GLU A 218 -1.34 -1.83 -19.69
CA GLU A 218 -0.80 -1.87 -21.05
C GLU A 218 -1.58 -0.91 -21.94
N MET A 219 -0.87 -0.17 -22.80
CA MET A 219 -1.47 0.67 -23.82
C MET A 219 -0.98 0.26 -25.21
N PRO A 220 -1.82 0.32 -26.25
CA PRO A 220 -1.36 0.18 -27.63
C PRO A 220 -0.30 1.25 -27.94
N GLY A 221 0.83 0.84 -28.46
CA GLY A 221 1.93 1.68 -28.92
C GLY A 221 2.32 1.36 -30.36
N VAL A 222 3.26 2.15 -30.90
CA VAL A 222 3.68 2.09 -32.32
C VAL A 222 4.28 0.73 -32.69
N GLU A 223 4.97 0.07 -31.75
CA GLU A 223 5.64 -1.23 -31.95
C GLU A 223 4.98 -2.38 -31.14
N GLY A 224 3.75 -2.20 -30.67
CA GLY A 224 3.04 -3.18 -29.83
C GLY A 224 2.57 -2.60 -28.50
N TYR A 225 2.32 -3.44 -27.50
CA TYR A 225 1.83 -2.98 -26.19
C TYR A 225 2.96 -2.37 -25.36
N ALA A 226 2.83 -1.09 -25.00
CA ALA A 226 3.71 -0.41 -24.06
C ALA A 226 3.17 -0.57 -22.64
N ARG A 227 4.01 -1.08 -21.73
CA ARG A 227 3.69 -1.15 -20.30
C ARG A 227 3.84 0.24 -19.66
N ARG A 228 2.87 0.59 -18.84
CA ARG A 228 2.83 1.82 -18.06
C ARG A 228 2.43 1.52 -16.63
N TRP A 229 2.79 2.43 -15.74
CA TRP A 229 2.40 2.40 -14.35
C TRP A 229 1.81 3.75 -13.97
N TYR A 230 0.70 3.75 -13.27
CA TYR A 230 0.16 4.96 -12.66
C TYR A 230 0.87 5.24 -11.33
N CYS A 231 1.41 6.44 -11.14
CA CYS A 231 2.06 6.84 -9.90
C CYS A 231 1.05 7.52 -8.97
N VAL A 232 0.70 6.89 -7.84
CA VAL A 232 -0.23 7.49 -6.86
C VAL A 232 0.35 8.70 -6.11
N VAL A 233 1.65 8.97 -6.23
CA VAL A 233 2.32 10.10 -5.58
C VAL A 233 2.24 11.37 -6.44
N CYS A 234 2.71 11.32 -7.69
CA CYS A 234 2.64 12.47 -8.60
C CYS A 234 1.39 12.48 -9.49
N GLN A 235 0.55 11.43 -9.42
CA GLN A 235 -0.63 11.23 -10.27
C GLN A 235 -0.33 11.16 -11.78
N GLY A 236 0.94 10.93 -12.13
CA GLY A 236 1.41 10.80 -13.51
C GLY A 236 1.57 9.35 -13.96
N ASN A 237 1.62 9.15 -15.28
CA ASN A 237 1.91 7.85 -15.88
C ASN A 237 3.41 7.70 -16.12
N SER A 238 4.00 6.63 -15.60
CA SER A 238 5.39 6.26 -15.81
C SER A 238 5.49 5.18 -16.88
N MET A 239 6.36 5.37 -17.88
CA MET A 239 6.63 4.36 -18.91
C MET A 239 7.54 3.24 -18.39
N ASP A 240 7.57 2.10 -19.08
CA ASP A 240 8.50 0.96 -18.87
C ASP A 240 9.97 1.29 -19.21
N CYS A 241 10.39 2.53 -18.97
CA CYS A 241 11.77 2.92 -18.71
C CYS A 241 12.03 3.10 -17.20
N ALA A 242 11.02 2.78 -16.37
CA ALA A 242 11.06 2.82 -14.92
C ALA A 242 12.28 2.05 -14.39
N ARG A 243 13.14 2.76 -13.67
CA ARG A 243 14.36 2.22 -13.07
C ARG A 243 13.93 1.06 -12.16
N LYS A 244 14.54 -0.13 -12.31
CA LYS A 244 14.46 -1.17 -11.26
C LYS A 244 14.90 -0.50 -9.95
N LEU A 245 14.13 -0.65 -8.87
CA LEU A 245 14.52 -0.10 -7.55
C LEU A 245 15.92 -0.64 -7.22
N ARG A 246 16.93 0.24 -7.26
CA ARG A 246 18.29 -0.14 -6.89
C ARG A 246 18.38 -0.24 -5.37
N VAL A 247 19.24 -1.14 -4.90
CA VAL A 247 19.55 -1.39 -3.48
C VAL A 247 20.01 -0.11 -2.72
N GLU A 248 20.31 0.98 -3.43
CA GLU A 248 20.80 2.23 -2.85
C GLU A 248 19.68 3.22 -2.42
N GLN A 249 18.41 2.94 -2.70
CA GLN A 249 17.31 3.82 -2.29
C GLN A 249 16.97 3.60 -0.81
N LYS A 250 17.38 4.54 0.05
CA LYS A 250 17.30 4.42 1.52
C LYS A 250 16.10 5.12 2.19
N LYS A 251 15.32 5.94 1.46
CA LYS A 251 14.17 6.70 2.01
C LYS A 251 12.88 6.25 1.35
N PHE A 252 11.81 6.02 2.08
CA PHE A 252 10.51 5.59 1.58
C PHE A 252 9.54 6.80 1.45
N PRO A 253 8.58 6.86 0.50
CA PRO A 253 8.41 6.01 -0.68
C PRO A 253 9.41 6.43 -1.78
N PHE A 254 10.64 5.95 -1.68
CA PHE A 254 11.78 6.10 -2.60
C PHE A 254 11.86 7.39 -3.41
N PHE A 255 12.39 8.46 -2.81
CA PHE A 255 12.86 9.64 -3.54
C PHE A 255 14.39 9.61 -3.67
N PRO A 256 14.97 9.40 -4.87
CA PRO A 256 16.29 9.94 -5.15
C PRO A 256 16.16 11.44 -5.44
N LYS A 257 16.87 12.29 -4.69
CA LYS A 257 17.14 13.66 -5.15
C LYS A 257 17.95 13.55 -6.45
N GLY A 258 17.40 14.08 -7.53
CA GLY A 258 18.15 14.67 -8.65
C GLY A 258 19.07 13.73 -9.44
N GLN A 259 18.49 12.94 -10.35
CA GLN A 259 19.23 12.59 -11.57
C GLN A 259 18.41 13.00 -12.80
N PRO A 260 19.03 13.66 -13.79
CA PRO A 260 18.35 14.19 -14.95
C PRO A 260 17.64 13.08 -15.72
N ALA A 261 16.48 13.41 -16.29
CA ALA A 261 15.68 12.52 -17.12
C ALA A 261 16.49 12.05 -18.34
N LEU A 262 16.30 10.80 -18.74
CA LEU A 262 16.63 10.33 -20.09
C LEU A 262 15.42 10.44 -21.03
N THR A 263 14.49 11.35 -20.75
CA THR A 263 13.36 11.67 -21.64
C THR A 263 13.38 13.17 -21.95
N PRO A 264 13.07 13.56 -23.19
CA PRO A 264 13.17 14.95 -23.62
C PRO A 264 12.18 15.81 -22.83
N SER A 265 12.62 17.05 -22.63
CA SER A 265 11.87 18.12 -21.97
C SER A 265 10.53 18.37 -22.67
N ARG A 266 9.58 18.91 -21.89
CA ARG A 266 8.31 19.50 -22.33
C ARG A 266 8.41 20.26 -23.65
#